data_AF-A0A6P7XTE1-F1
#
_entry.id   AF-A0A6P7XTE1-F1
#
_cell.length_a   1.000
_cell.length_b   1.000
_cell.length_c   1.000
_cell.angle_alpha   90.00
_cell.angle_beta   90.00
_cell.angle_gamma   90.00
#
_symmetry.space_group_name_H-M   'P 1'
#
loop_
_entity.id
_entity.type
_entity.pdbx_description
1 polymer ?
#
loop_
_entity_poly.entity_id
_entity_poly.type
_entity_poly.pdbx_seq_one_letter_code
_entity_poly.pdbx_strand_id
1 'polypeptide(L)'
;MQTFCPHWLCPGLFFSFYLIWILILPLLALPSASDYLHRGWQRLLEEGESCTDCSPEECPTPRGCLAGVVKDTCDCCFECANLEGQICDLDNTNYFYGKCGDNLECQLDMEDLRHGEVPEPQCVCLSSTAVCGSDGKTHSQICKFMEAVNAHPEANLTVIHEGPCESAPQILSPPYDIWNITGQDVIFGCEVFAYPMAFIEWRKDGTDMLLPGDDPHISVQFRGGPQKYEVTGWLQIQEVRTTDEGDYHCFARNTFGETVATASLTVLTPDQLNMTGLLLPKPRHQLFEDDEESEDGDDYY
;
A
#
# COMPACT_ATOMS: atom_id res chain seq x y z
N MET A 1 -32.33 13.00 -48.89
CA MET A 1 -32.63 14.08 -49.84
C MET A 1 -32.72 15.38 -49.06
N GLN A 2 -31.75 16.28 -49.31
CA GLN A 2 -31.82 17.76 -49.28
C GLN A 2 -32.43 18.45 -48.04
N THR A 3 -31.64 19.04 -47.14
CA THR A 3 -31.11 20.43 -47.18
C THR A 3 -32.18 21.52 -47.32
N PHE A 4 -32.25 22.48 -46.39
CA PHE A 4 -31.77 23.86 -46.62
C PHE A 4 -32.10 24.79 -45.43
N CYS A 5 -31.04 25.44 -44.94
CA CYS A 5 -31.08 26.72 -44.23
C CYS A 5 -31.21 27.85 -45.28
N PRO A 6 -31.66 29.07 -44.92
CA PRO A 6 -30.85 30.22 -45.32
C PRO A 6 -30.72 31.34 -44.28
N HIS A 7 -29.57 31.98 -44.43
CA HIS A 7 -29.03 33.17 -43.76
C HIS A 7 -29.57 34.50 -44.35
N TRP A 8 -29.09 35.60 -43.76
CA TRP A 8 -29.05 37.02 -44.20
C TRP A 8 -30.15 37.93 -43.58
N LEU A 9 -29.83 38.73 -42.55
CA LEU A 9 -29.09 40.01 -42.54
C LEU A 9 -29.98 41.23 -42.86
N CYS A 10 -30.16 42.12 -41.88
CA CYS A 10 -30.00 43.57 -42.12
C CYS A 10 -29.73 44.36 -40.82
N PRO A 11 -29.00 45.48 -40.91
CA PRO A 11 -28.24 46.07 -39.80
C PRO A 11 -28.76 47.44 -39.33
N GLY A 12 -28.22 47.90 -38.20
CA GLY A 12 -27.82 49.30 -38.05
C GLY A 12 -28.59 50.17 -37.04
N LEU A 13 -27.78 50.99 -36.36
CA LEU A 13 -28.09 52.22 -35.60
C LEU A 13 -28.31 52.04 -34.11
N PHE A 14 -27.25 52.24 -33.32
CA PHE A 14 -27.21 53.24 -32.24
C PHE A 14 -25.73 53.49 -31.87
N PHE A 15 -25.14 54.50 -32.52
CA PHE A 15 -23.85 55.07 -32.15
C PHE A 15 -24.08 56.20 -31.15
N SER A 16 -23.10 56.35 -30.24
CA SER A 16 -22.75 57.58 -29.53
C SER A 16 -23.67 58.00 -28.38
N PHE A 17 -23.29 57.59 -27.17
CA PHE A 17 -23.30 58.49 -26.01
C PHE A 17 -22.20 58.09 -25.01
N TYR A 18 -21.31 59.06 -24.74
CA TYR A 18 -20.38 59.15 -23.59
C TYR A 18 -19.23 58.11 -23.51
N LEU A 19 -18.16 58.20 -24.31
CA LEU A 19 -17.00 59.08 -24.03
C LEU A 19 -17.23 60.07 -22.87
N ILE A 20 -16.89 59.64 -21.66
CA ILE A 20 -16.27 60.35 -20.52
C ILE A 20 -16.46 59.41 -19.33
N TRP A 21 -15.57 58.44 -19.12
CA TRP A 21 -15.32 57.76 -17.83
C TRP A 21 -13.97 57.00 -17.91
N ILE A 22 -13.02 57.52 -18.68
CA ILE A 22 -11.62 57.07 -18.69
C ILE A 22 -10.81 58.20 -18.06
N LEU A 23 -10.89 58.34 -16.74
CA LEU A 23 -9.93 59.04 -15.89
C LEU A 23 -10.36 58.71 -14.44
N ILE A 24 -9.86 57.58 -13.93
CA ILE A 24 -9.46 57.25 -12.54
C ILE A 24 -9.25 55.72 -12.54
N LEU A 25 -8.08 55.29 -13.00
CA LEU A 25 -7.49 54.00 -12.62
C LEU A 25 -6.52 54.32 -11.48
N PRO A 26 -6.73 53.87 -10.24
CA PRO A 26 -5.65 53.89 -9.28
C PRO A 26 -4.60 52.89 -9.75
N LEU A 27 -3.34 53.33 -9.84
CA LEU A 27 -2.19 52.43 -9.92
C LEU A 27 -2.24 51.51 -8.69
N LEU A 28 -2.68 50.26 -8.89
CA LEU A 28 -2.33 49.19 -7.98
C LEU A 28 -0.93 48.74 -8.40
N ALA A 29 0.07 49.25 -7.69
CA ALA A 29 1.43 48.74 -7.75
C ALA A 29 1.40 47.24 -7.46
N LEU A 30 1.99 46.43 -8.35
CA LEU A 30 2.29 45.03 -8.05
C LEU A 30 3.28 45.00 -6.87
N PRO A 31 3.01 44.24 -5.80
CA PRO A 31 3.97 44.14 -4.70
C PRO A 31 5.23 43.45 -5.21
N SER A 32 6.37 44.05 -4.89
CA SER A 32 7.68 43.51 -5.24
C SER A 32 7.95 42.23 -4.45
N ALA A 33 8.73 41.32 -5.03
CA ALA A 33 9.10 40.04 -4.41
C ALA A 33 9.82 40.17 -3.04
N SER A 34 10.17 41.38 -2.61
CA SER A 34 10.74 41.68 -1.30
C SER A 34 9.71 41.70 -0.16
N ASP A 35 8.41 41.80 -0.44
CA ASP A 35 7.36 41.86 0.60
C ASP A 35 6.97 40.47 1.14
N TYR A 36 7.35 39.38 0.47
CA TYR A 36 7.05 38.02 0.91
C TYR A 36 7.99 37.52 2.02
N LEU A 37 9.20 38.07 2.12
CA LEU A 37 10.19 37.68 3.14
C LEU A 37 10.06 38.45 4.46
N HIS A 38 9.26 39.52 4.52
CA HIS A 38 9.07 40.32 5.73
C HIS A 38 7.92 39.86 6.63
N ARG A 39 7.10 38.89 6.21
CA ARG A 39 5.97 38.37 7.00
C ARG A 39 6.24 37.04 7.73
N GLY A 40 7.36 36.37 7.44
CA GLY A 40 7.73 35.13 8.13
C GLY A 40 8.20 35.37 9.57
N TRP A 41 9.05 36.39 9.77
CA TRP A 41 9.64 36.71 11.08
C TRP A 41 8.67 37.44 12.02
N GLN A 42 7.64 38.12 11.49
CA GLN A 42 6.65 38.79 12.34
C GLN A 42 5.61 37.84 12.94
N ARG A 43 5.40 36.65 12.34
CA ARG A 43 4.63 35.58 13.00
C ARG A 43 5.42 34.87 14.11
N LEU A 44 6.74 34.98 14.07
CA LEU A 44 7.64 34.46 15.11
C LEU A 44 7.82 35.43 16.29
N LEU A 45 7.16 36.61 16.29
CA LEU A 45 7.24 37.61 17.37
C LEU A 45 5.92 37.79 18.12
N GLU A 46 4.87 37.04 17.78
CA GLU A 46 3.74 36.75 18.68
C GLU A 46 4.03 35.43 19.42
N GLU A 47 5.21 35.36 20.02
CA GLU A 47 5.51 34.36 21.05
C GLU A 47 4.57 34.63 22.24
N GLY A 48 3.57 33.77 22.40
CA GLY A 48 2.84 33.61 23.65
C GLY A 48 1.62 34.51 23.84
N GLU A 49 0.63 34.41 22.96
CA GLU A 49 -0.74 34.60 23.44
C GLU A 49 -1.03 33.47 24.43
N SER A 50 -0.81 33.75 25.72
CA SER A 50 -1.33 32.91 26.80
C SER A 50 -2.80 32.61 26.50
N CYS A 51 -3.15 31.33 26.42
CA CYS A 51 -4.53 30.91 26.20
C CYS A 51 -5.47 31.73 27.08
N THR A 52 -6.46 32.35 26.43
CA THR A 52 -7.52 33.07 27.13
C THR A 52 -8.46 32.06 27.82
N ASP A 53 -9.34 32.53 28.70
CA ASP A 53 -10.29 31.64 29.38
C ASP A 53 -11.17 30.94 28.35
N CYS A 54 -11.24 29.62 28.44
CA CYS A 54 -11.91 28.80 27.43
C CYS A 54 -13.43 29.05 27.46
N SER A 55 -14.00 29.36 26.30
CA SER A 55 -15.44 29.51 26.09
C SER A 55 -15.95 28.42 25.14
N PRO A 56 -16.29 27.21 25.64
CA PRO A 56 -16.58 26.03 24.80
C PRO A 56 -17.78 26.21 23.87
N GLU A 57 -18.71 27.09 24.23
CA GLU A 57 -19.93 27.33 23.46
C GLU A 57 -19.68 28.11 22.16
N GLU A 58 -18.51 28.77 22.06
CA GLU A 58 -18.08 29.50 20.85
C GLU A 58 -17.26 28.61 19.90
N CYS A 59 -16.89 27.41 20.34
CA CYS A 59 -16.07 26.50 19.55
C CYS A 59 -16.82 25.99 18.32
N PRO A 60 -16.19 26.01 17.13
CA PRO A 60 -16.77 25.37 15.95
C PRO A 60 -16.86 23.85 16.16
N THR A 61 -17.95 23.23 15.71
CA THR A 61 -18.06 21.77 15.72
C THR A 61 -17.33 21.18 14.51
N PRO A 62 -16.26 20.40 14.70
CA PRO A 62 -15.53 19.82 13.58
C PRO A 62 -16.38 18.71 12.92
N ARG A 63 -16.25 18.54 11.59
CA ARG A 63 -17.04 17.57 10.82
C ARG A 63 -16.12 16.80 9.86
N GLY A 64 -16.36 15.49 9.73
CA GLY A 64 -15.63 14.64 8.79
C GLY A 64 -14.20 14.31 9.24
N CYS A 65 -13.92 14.33 10.54
CA CYS A 65 -12.59 14.01 11.05
C CYS A 65 -12.36 12.50 11.10
N LEU A 66 -11.72 11.96 10.06
CA LEU A 66 -11.47 10.52 9.94
C LEU A 66 -10.52 9.99 11.03
N ALA A 67 -9.54 10.78 11.46
CA ALA A 67 -8.63 10.42 12.57
C ALA A 67 -9.22 10.72 13.97
N GLY A 68 -10.49 11.08 14.05
CA GLY A 68 -11.11 11.56 15.27
C GLY A 68 -10.82 13.03 15.54
N VAL A 69 -11.07 13.45 16.77
CA VAL A 69 -10.92 14.86 17.19
C VAL A 69 -9.90 14.96 18.31
N VAL A 70 -9.11 16.02 18.26
CA VAL A 70 -8.14 16.39 19.29
C VAL A 70 -8.53 17.74 19.86
N LYS A 71 -8.04 18.03 21.06
CA LYS A 71 -8.14 19.38 21.61
C LYS A 71 -7.10 20.30 20.97
N ASP A 72 -7.49 21.54 20.73
CA ASP A 72 -6.59 22.62 20.32
C ASP A 72 -5.43 22.82 21.32
N THR A 73 -4.54 23.77 21.05
CA THR A 73 -3.38 24.07 21.90
C THR A 73 -3.76 24.60 23.28
N CYS A 74 -4.95 25.19 23.41
CA CYS A 74 -5.48 25.74 24.64
C CYS A 74 -6.36 24.76 25.42
N ASP A 75 -6.40 23.50 24.99
CA ASP A 75 -7.28 22.45 25.49
C ASP A 75 -8.78 22.83 25.52
N CYS A 76 -9.18 23.76 24.65
CA CYS A 76 -10.51 24.39 24.64
C CYS A 76 -11.44 23.80 23.58
N CYS A 77 -11.15 24.04 22.31
CA CYS A 77 -11.98 23.59 21.19
C CYS A 77 -11.53 22.22 20.67
N PHE A 78 -12.46 21.52 20.03
CA PHE A 78 -12.15 20.27 19.32
C PHE A 78 -11.83 20.56 17.85
N GLU A 79 -10.74 20.00 17.37
CA GLU A 79 -10.27 20.12 15.99
C GLU A 79 -10.11 18.72 15.39
N CYS A 80 -10.13 18.63 14.06
CA CYS A 80 -9.82 17.36 13.41
C CYS A 80 -8.36 17.00 13.65
N ALA A 81 -8.12 15.76 14.05
CA ALA A 81 -6.77 15.26 14.21
C ALA A 81 -6.14 14.88 12.87
N ASN A 82 -4.81 14.85 12.83
CA ASN A 82 -4.05 14.44 11.67
C ASN A 82 -4.11 12.92 11.47
N LEU A 83 -4.27 12.52 10.21
CA LEU A 83 -4.26 11.13 9.73
C LEU A 83 -2.83 10.61 9.61
N GLU A 84 -2.71 9.28 9.54
CA GLU A 84 -1.46 8.62 9.21
C GLU A 84 -0.81 9.19 7.94
N GLY A 85 0.48 9.50 8.01
CA GLY A 85 1.29 10.11 6.94
C GLY A 85 1.15 11.63 6.80
N GLN A 86 0.28 12.29 7.57
CA GLN A 86 0.23 13.75 7.60
C GLN A 86 1.29 14.33 8.54
N ILE A 87 1.81 15.50 8.19
CA ILE A 87 2.79 16.23 9.00
C ILE A 87 2.15 16.63 10.34
N CYS A 88 2.91 16.59 11.42
CA CYS A 88 2.43 16.88 12.77
C CYS A 88 3.46 17.63 13.60
N ASP A 89 3.05 18.23 14.71
CA ASP A 89 3.97 18.85 15.64
C ASP A 89 4.48 17.81 16.68
N LEU A 90 5.80 17.67 16.81
CA LEU A 90 6.44 16.68 17.72
C LEU A 90 6.27 17.01 19.21
N ASP A 91 6.16 18.30 19.50
CA ASP A 91 6.10 18.84 20.83
C ASP A 91 4.96 19.86 20.91
N ASN A 92 4.35 19.98 22.08
CA ASN A 92 3.25 20.92 22.31
C ASN A 92 3.69 22.40 22.29
N THR A 93 4.93 22.70 21.87
CA THR A 93 5.43 24.08 21.79
C THR A 93 5.24 24.69 20.40
N ASN A 94 5.24 23.87 19.34
CA ASN A 94 4.86 24.24 17.99
C ASN A 94 3.46 23.71 17.67
N TYR A 95 2.74 24.45 16.85
CA TYR A 95 1.31 24.23 16.58
C TYR A 95 0.96 24.55 15.13
N PHE A 96 1.94 24.43 14.24
CA PHE A 96 1.76 24.81 12.86
C PHE A 96 1.08 23.70 12.05
N TYR A 97 1.34 22.44 12.41
CA TYR A 97 0.88 21.26 11.66
C TYR A 97 -0.25 20.50 12.34
N GLY A 98 -0.44 20.66 13.65
CA GLY A 98 -1.50 20.01 14.44
C GLY A 98 -1.08 18.69 15.09
N LYS A 99 -2.03 18.11 15.84
CA LYS A 99 -1.83 16.86 16.61
C LYS A 99 -2.38 15.66 15.85
N CYS A 100 -1.72 14.51 16.01
CA CYS A 100 -2.18 13.22 15.48
C CYS A 100 -3.43 12.72 16.21
N GLY A 101 -4.24 11.91 15.50
CA GLY A 101 -5.42 11.27 16.07
C GLY A 101 -5.14 10.16 17.07
N ASP A 102 -6.21 9.59 17.61
CA ASP A 102 -6.10 8.48 18.55
C ASP A 102 -5.40 7.27 17.90
N ASN A 103 -4.48 6.64 18.64
CA ASN A 103 -3.61 5.55 18.19
C ASN A 103 -2.57 5.93 17.13
N LEU A 104 -2.35 7.23 16.90
CA LEU A 104 -1.26 7.75 16.08
C LEU A 104 -0.24 8.47 16.98
N GLU A 105 1.03 8.43 16.57
CA GLU A 105 2.12 9.16 17.21
C GLU A 105 2.88 9.97 16.18
N CYS A 106 3.27 11.19 16.54
CA CYS A 106 4.07 12.05 15.68
C CYS A 106 5.53 11.63 15.75
N GLN A 107 6.08 11.12 14.64
CA GLN A 107 7.44 10.57 14.58
C GLN A 107 8.25 11.21 13.45
N LEU A 108 9.56 11.39 13.66
CA LEU A 108 10.51 11.78 12.63
C LEU A 108 11.07 10.53 11.95
N ASP A 109 10.97 10.46 10.61
CA ASP A 109 11.70 9.46 9.86
C ASP A 109 13.18 9.87 9.76
N MET A 110 14.06 9.08 10.37
CA MET A 110 15.50 9.34 10.37
C MET A 110 16.20 8.83 9.10
N GLU A 111 15.50 8.11 8.21
CA GLU A 111 16.08 7.64 6.96
C GLU A 111 16.37 8.79 5.97
N ASP A 112 15.54 9.83 5.99
CA ASP A 112 15.67 11.02 5.13
C ASP A 112 16.89 11.88 5.48
N LEU A 113 17.40 11.78 6.71
CA LEU A 113 18.63 12.46 7.13
C LEU A 113 19.85 12.00 6.33
N ARG A 114 19.80 10.81 5.72
CA ARG A 114 20.89 10.29 4.87
C ARG A 114 20.99 11.00 3.51
N HIS A 115 19.93 11.69 3.08
CA HIS A 115 19.87 12.38 1.78
C HIS A 115 20.07 13.90 1.87
N GLY A 116 20.33 14.43 3.08
CA GLY A 116 20.52 15.88 3.29
C GLY A 116 19.23 16.69 3.26
N GLU A 117 18.07 16.03 3.22
CA GLU A 117 16.76 16.64 3.40
C GLU A 117 16.46 16.77 4.90
N VAL A 118 15.73 17.84 5.27
CA VAL A 118 15.26 18.01 6.65
C VAL A 118 13.98 17.17 6.79
N PRO A 119 13.97 16.08 7.57
CA PRO A 119 12.79 15.24 7.69
C PRO A 119 11.64 15.99 8.34
N GLU A 120 10.46 15.90 7.74
CA GLU A 120 9.22 16.42 8.33
C GLU A 120 8.57 15.32 9.18
N PRO A 121 8.22 15.61 10.44
CA PRO A 121 7.59 14.62 11.32
C PRO A 121 6.17 14.28 10.85
N GLN A 122 5.81 13.00 10.85
CA GLN A 122 4.51 12.52 10.38
C GLN A 122 3.80 11.65 11.42
N CYS A 123 2.47 11.61 11.35
CA CYS A 123 1.66 10.72 12.18
C CYS A 123 1.83 9.27 11.72
N VAL A 124 2.23 8.39 12.63
CA VAL A 124 2.43 6.96 12.39
C VAL A 124 1.52 6.16 13.32
N CYS A 125 0.91 5.09 12.81
CA CYS A 125 0.04 4.25 13.63
C CYS A 125 0.85 3.47 14.68
N LEU A 126 0.40 3.52 15.94
CA LEU A 126 1.09 2.86 17.06
C LEU A 126 1.11 1.33 16.96
N SER A 127 0.18 0.74 16.20
CA SER A 127 0.10 -0.71 16.02
C SER A 127 -0.13 -1.05 14.56
N SER A 128 0.72 -1.91 14.02
CA SER A 128 0.57 -2.51 12.69
C SER A 128 -0.21 -3.84 12.70
N THR A 129 -0.83 -4.18 13.83
CA THR A 129 -1.61 -5.43 13.94
C THR A 129 -3.00 -5.23 13.36
N ALA A 130 -3.36 -6.10 12.42
CA ALA A 130 -4.70 -6.14 11.84
C ALA A 130 -5.79 -6.34 12.90
N VAL A 131 -7.01 -5.89 12.60
CA VAL A 131 -8.18 -6.09 13.47
C VAL A 131 -9.39 -6.55 12.66
N CYS A 132 -10.22 -7.40 13.26
CA CYS A 132 -11.48 -7.84 12.67
C CYS A 132 -12.63 -6.97 13.18
N GLY A 133 -13.29 -6.26 12.25
CA GLY A 133 -14.45 -5.43 12.55
C GLY A 133 -15.74 -6.23 12.70
N SER A 134 -16.73 -5.64 13.38
CA SER A 134 -18.08 -6.20 13.52
C SER A 134 -18.84 -6.35 12.20
N ASP A 135 -18.34 -5.73 11.13
CA ASP A 135 -18.79 -5.88 9.75
C ASP A 135 -18.18 -7.10 9.04
N GLY A 136 -17.34 -7.88 9.72
CA GLY A 136 -16.62 -9.02 9.14
C GLY A 136 -15.49 -8.60 8.21
N LYS A 137 -15.07 -7.33 8.24
CA LYS A 137 -13.97 -6.82 7.43
C LYS A 137 -12.68 -6.78 8.23
N THR A 138 -11.62 -7.28 7.61
CA THR A 138 -10.25 -7.12 8.12
C THR A 138 -9.76 -5.71 7.82
N HIS A 139 -9.29 -5.01 8.84
CA HIS A 139 -8.54 -3.76 8.71
C HIS A 139 -7.06 -4.06 8.95
N SER A 140 -6.17 -3.47 8.14
CA SER A 140 -4.72 -3.71 8.23
C SER A 140 -4.13 -3.32 9.57
N GLN A 141 -4.73 -2.33 10.24
CA GLN A 141 -4.34 -1.84 11.55
C GLN A 141 -5.48 -1.07 12.23
N ILE A 142 -5.31 -0.77 13.53
CA ILE A 142 -6.32 -0.07 14.33
C ILE A 142 -6.66 1.32 13.79
N CYS A 143 -5.69 2.08 13.27
CA CYS A 143 -5.94 3.41 12.72
C CYS A 143 -6.88 3.37 11.51
N LYS A 144 -6.75 2.36 10.63
CA LYS A 144 -7.66 2.16 9.50
C LYS A 144 -9.04 1.66 9.92
N PHE A 145 -9.16 1.02 11.08
CA PHE A 145 -10.45 0.71 11.68
C PHE A 145 -11.11 1.98 12.22
N MET A 146 -10.38 2.84 12.94
CA MET A 146 -10.91 4.11 13.45
C MET A 146 -11.35 5.06 12.33
N GLU A 147 -10.59 5.14 11.22
CA GLU A 147 -11.02 5.88 10.03
C GLU A 147 -12.38 5.41 9.51
N ALA A 148 -12.64 4.08 9.50
CA ALA A 148 -13.91 3.53 9.06
C ALA A 148 -15.06 3.83 10.05
N VAL A 149 -14.79 3.74 11.36
CA VAL A 149 -15.74 4.13 12.42
C VAL A 149 -16.15 5.60 12.28
N ASN A 150 -15.16 6.49 12.11
CA ASN A 150 -15.39 7.93 12.02
C ASN A 150 -16.03 8.36 10.69
N ALA A 151 -15.77 7.62 9.60
CA ALA A 151 -16.41 7.84 8.31
C ALA A 151 -17.92 7.51 8.35
N HIS A 152 -18.32 6.49 9.13
CA HIS A 152 -19.71 6.00 9.19
C HIS A 152 -20.15 5.74 10.65
N PRO A 153 -20.36 6.79 11.47
CA PRO A 153 -20.72 6.64 12.88
C PRO A 153 -22.02 5.85 13.10
N GLU A 154 -22.94 5.87 12.14
CA GLU A 154 -24.20 5.15 12.17
C GLU A 154 -24.05 3.62 12.08
N ALA A 155 -22.90 3.13 11.59
CA ALA A 155 -22.65 1.71 11.43
C ALA A 155 -22.34 0.98 12.75
N ASN A 156 -22.07 1.71 13.84
CA ASN A 156 -21.73 1.16 15.16
C ASN A 156 -20.66 0.07 15.11
N LEU A 157 -19.59 0.32 14.35
CA LEU A 157 -18.51 -0.65 14.16
C LEU A 157 -17.73 -0.83 15.46
N THR A 158 -17.49 -2.09 15.84
CA THR A 158 -16.65 -2.46 16.99
C THR A 158 -15.61 -3.49 16.60
N VAL A 159 -14.47 -3.52 17.29
CA VAL A 159 -13.47 -4.57 17.12
C VAL A 159 -14.00 -5.86 17.75
N ILE A 160 -14.07 -6.96 16.99
CA ILE A 160 -14.40 -8.29 17.51
C ILE A 160 -13.17 -8.88 18.20
N HIS A 161 -12.04 -8.91 17.51
CA HIS A 161 -10.77 -9.40 18.02
C HIS A 161 -9.58 -8.80 17.24
N GLU A 162 -8.39 -8.91 17.83
CA GLU A 162 -7.13 -8.62 17.15
C GLU A 162 -6.79 -9.73 16.14
N GLY A 163 -6.14 -9.34 15.04
CA GLY A 163 -5.89 -10.18 13.88
C GLY A 163 -6.93 -10.00 12.77
N PRO A 164 -6.69 -10.61 11.61
CA PRO A 164 -7.61 -10.58 10.48
C PRO A 164 -8.90 -11.35 10.79
N CYS A 165 -9.98 -11.04 10.09
CA CYS A 165 -11.20 -11.83 10.16
C CYS A 165 -10.97 -13.24 9.61
N GLU A 166 -11.65 -14.22 10.21
CA GLU A 166 -11.62 -15.60 9.77
C GLU A 166 -12.20 -15.73 8.36
N SER A 167 -11.46 -16.38 7.46
CA SER A 167 -11.82 -16.49 6.04
C SER A 167 -11.20 -17.72 5.38
N ALA A 168 -11.72 -18.09 4.21
CA ALA A 168 -11.13 -19.15 3.40
C ALA A 168 -9.72 -18.75 2.93
N PRO A 169 -8.82 -19.72 2.69
CA PRO A 169 -7.44 -19.42 2.30
C PRO A 169 -7.39 -18.70 0.95
N GLN A 170 -6.42 -17.81 0.78
CA GLN A 170 -6.19 -17.05 -0.45
C GLN A 170 -4.77 -17.29 -0.95
N ILE A 171 -4.64 -17.67 -2.22
CA ILE A 171 -3.33 -17.87 -2.83
C ILE A 171 -2.75 -16.49 -3.18
N LEU A 172 -1.64 -16.15 -2.53
CA LEU A 172 -0.90 -14.91 -2.78
C LEU A 172 0.05 -15.06 -3.95
N SER A 173 0.80 -16.17 -3.96
CA SER A 173 1.75 -16.51 -5.02
C SER A 173 1.49 -17.95 -5.46
N PRO A 174 0.90 -18.15 -6.65
CA PRO A 174 0.69 -19.48 -7.19
C PRO A 174 2.03 -20.08 -7.68
N PRO A 175 2.13 -21.42 -7.77
CA PRO A 175 3.25 -22.02 -8.47
C PRO A 175 3.26 -21.62 -9.94
N TYR A 176 4.47 -21.55 -10.50
CA TYR A 176 4.70 -21.19 -11.89
C TYR A 176 5.02 -22.42 -12.72
N ASP A 177 4.69 -22.37 -14.01
CA ASP A 177 5.08 -23.42 -14.96
C ASP A 177 6.60 -23.49 -15.07
N ILE A 178 7.14 -24.71 -15.05
CA ILE A 178 8.58 -24.98 -15.13
C ILE A 178 8.83 -25.93 -16.29
N TRP A 179 9.87 -25.64 -17.05
CA TRP A 179 10.47 -26.60 -17.97
C TRP A 179 11.89 -26.90 -17.47
N ASN A 180 12.29 -28.17 -17.50
CA ASN A 180 13.64 -28.56 -17.09
C ASN A 180 14.15 -29.78 -17.86
N ILE A 181 15.45 -30.07 -17.75
CA ILE A 181 16.08 -31.22 -18.40
C ILE A 181 16.07 -32.42 -17.46
N THR A 182 15.90 -33.62 -18.00
CA THR A 182 15.98 -34.86 -17.21
C THR A 182 17.25 -34.91 -16.35
N GLY A 183 17.10 -35.29 -15.07
CA GLY A 183 18.18 -35.38 -14.10
C GLY A 183 18.46 -34.08 -13.32
N GLN A 184 17.77 -32.98 -13.60
CA GLN A 184 17.83 -31.76 -12.81
C GLN A 184 16.72 -31.72 -11.74
N ASP A 185 16.91 -30.89 -10.72
CA ASP A 185 15.92 -30.71 -9.66
C ASP A 185 14.92 -29.60 -10.00
N VAL A 186 13.67 -29.77 -9.56
CA VAL A 186 12.59 -28.80 -9.75
C VAL A 186 11.91 -28.51 -8.41
N ILE A 187 11.54 -27.25 -8.19
CA ILE A 187 10.83 -26.82 -6.99
C ILE A 187 9.64 -25.95 -7.40
N PHE A 188 8.44 -26.34 -6.97
CA PHE A 188 7.25 -25.49 -7.01
C PHE A 188 7.03 -24.84 -5.65
N GLY A 189 6.66 -23.56 -5.64
CA GLY A 189 6.30 -22.81 -4.44
C GLY A 189 4.86 -22.32 -4.51
N CYS A 190 4.15 -22.37 -3.39
CA CYS A 190 2.76 -21.92 -3.28
C CYS A 190 2.60 -21.15 -1.96
N GLU A 191 2.39 -19.85 -2.03
CA GLU A 191 2.23 -18.95 -0.88
C GLU A 191 0.76 -18.62 -0.68
N VAL A 192 0.29 -18.79 0.54
CA VAL A 192 -1.13 -18.70 0.88
C VAL A 192 -1.31 -17.87 2.14
N PHE A 193 -2.21 -16.90 2.09
CA PHE A 193 -2.74 -16.22 3.26
C PHE A 193 -3.92 -17.02 3.83
N ALA A 194 -3.92 -17.30 5.14
CA ALA A 194 -5.03 -18.00 5.77
C ALA A 194 -5.14 -17.67 7.26
N TYR A 195 -6.34 -17.27 7.68
CA TYR A 195 -6.71 -17.16 9.08
C TYR A 195 -8.07 -17.82 9.31
N PRO A 196 -8.16 -18.92 10.08
CA PRO A 196 -7.06 -19.68 10.69
C PRO A 196 -6.10 -20.29 9.65
N MET A 197 -4.88 -20.63 10.09
CA MET A 197 -3.82 -21.17 9.24
C MET A 197 -4.29 -22.40 8.45
N ALA A 198 -4.00 -22.41 7.15
CA ALA A 198 -4.40 -23.48 6.24
C ALA A 198 -3.42 -24.65 6.24
N PHE A 199 -3.93 -25.83 5.93
CA PHE A 199 -3.12 -26.99 5.55
C PHE A 199 -2.90 -26.98 4.03
N ILE A 200 -1.66 -27.24 3.59
CA ILE A 200 -1.30 -27.29 2.17
C ILE A 200 -1.03 -28.74 1.76
N GLU A 201 -1.66 -29.16 0.67
CA GLU A 201 -1.48 -30.46 0.02
C GLU A 201 -1.04 -30.26 -1.44
N TRP A 202 -0.19 -31.16 -1.92
CA TRP A 202 0.19 -31.21 -3.33
C TRP A 202 -0.36 -32.48 -3.99
N ARG A 203 -0.84 -32.34 -5.22
CA ARG A 203 -1.31 -33.46 -6.04
C ARG A 203 -0.78 -33.31 -7.46
N LYS A 204 -0.58 -34.44 -8.14
CA LYS A 204 -0.31 -34.48 -9.57
C LYS A 204 -1.59 -34.84 -10.30
N ASP A 205 -1.91 -34.15 -11.39
CA ASP A 205 -3.10 -34.41 -12.17
C ASP A 205 -3.13 -35.86 -12.70
N GLY A 206 -4.34 -36.41 -12.82
CA GLY A 206 -4.55 -37.82 -13.16
C GLY A 206 -4.24 -38.82 -12.03
N THR A 207 -3.81 -38.37 -10.84
CA THR A 207 -3.62 -39.21 -9.65
C THR A 207 -4.32 -38.60 -8.44
N ASP A 208 -5.26 -39.33 -7.82
CA ASP A 208 -5.91 -38.88 -6.56
C ASP A 208 -5.00 -38.98 -5.32
N MET A 209 -3.70 -39.23 -5.51
CA MET A 209 -2.74 -39.45 -4.44
C MET A 209 -2.09 -38.13 -4.01
N LEU A 210 -1.99 -37.93 -2.69
CA LEU A 210 -1.23 -36.83 -2.10
C LEU A 210 0.27 -37.07 -2.30
N LEU A 211 0.98 -36.03 -2.74
CA LEU A 211 2.44 -36.04 -2.79
C LEU A 211 3.02 -35.84 -1.37
N PRO A 212 4.16 -36.46 -1.04
CA PRO A 212 5.08 -37.19 -1.93
C PRO A 212 4.66 -38.64 -2.26
N GLY A 213 3.62 -39.18 -1.61
CA GLY A 213 3.22 -40.58 -1.77
C GLY A 213 4.32 -41.55 -1.36
N ASP A 214 4.54 -42.59 -2.17
CA ASP A 214 5.60 -43.59 -1.99
C ASP A 214 6.87 -43.32 -2.81
N ASP A 215 6.98 -42.15 -3.46
CA ASP A 215 8.12 -41.85 -4.34
C ASP A 215 9.28 -41.17 -3.58
N PRO A 216 10.45 -41.81 -3.45
CA PRO A 216 11.57 -41.27 -2.69
C PRO A 216 12.23 -40.03 -3.32
N HIS A 217 12.03 -39.74 -4.61
CA HIS A 217 12.60 -38.55 -5.25
C HIS A 217 11.71 -37.29 -5.14
N ILE A 218 10.49 -37.42 -4.60
CA ILE A 218 9.58 -36.30 -4.35
C ILE A 218 9.59 -35.97 -2.86
N SER A 219 9.63 -34.68 -2.53
CA SER A 219 9.46 -34.20 -1.16
C SER A 219 8.54 -32.99 -1.10
N VAL A 220 7.74 -32.92 -0.04
CA VAL A 220 6.84 -31.78 0.23
C VAL A 220 7.20 -31.19 1.58
N GLN A 221 7.32 -29.87 1.64
CA GLN A 221 7.55 -29.13 2.87
C GLN A 221 6.54 -28.00 2.99
N PHE A 222 6.14 -27.68 4.22
CA PHE A 222 5.30 -26.52 4.52
C PHE A 222 5.89 -25.79 5.73
N ARG A 223 5.97 -24.47 5.66
CA ARG A 223 6.40 -23.59 6.77
C ARG A 223 5.57 -22.31 6.78
N GLY A 224 5.65 -21.55 7.88
CA GLY A 224 5.12 -20.19 7.92
C GLY A 224 5.74 -19.36 6.79
N GLY A 225 4.91 -18.49 6.20
CA GLY A 225 5.33 -17.57 5.13
C GLY A 225 6.17 -16.40 5.67
N PRO A 226 6.60 -15.50 4.77
CA PRO A 226 7.42 -14.35 5.14
C PRO A 226 6.66 -13.36 6.03
N GLN A 227 5.33 -13.27 5.92
CA GLN A 227 4.50 -12.39 6.76
C GLN A 227 3.59 -13.17 7.71
N LYS A 228 2.99 -12.44 8.66
CA LYS A 228 2.02 -13.03 9.61
C LYS A 228 0.81 -13.58 8.85
N TYR A 229 0.33 -14.74 9.31
CA TYR A 229 -0.84 -15.44 8.74
C TYR A 229 -0.64 -15.96 7.31
N GLU A 230 0.60 -15.98 6.84
CA GLU A 230 0.98 -16.64 5.60
C GLU A 230 1.56 -18.03 5.89
N VAL A 231 1.41 -18.93 4.92
CA VAL A 231 2.00 -20.27 4.90
C VAL A 231 2.48 -20.55 3.48
N THR A 232 3.68 -21.11 3.37
CA THR A 232 4.28 -21.47 2.08
C THR A 232 4.47 -22.97 2.02
N GLY A 233 4.00 -23.57 0.93
CA GLY A 233 4.22 -24.98 0.60
C GLY A 233 5.19 -25.10 -0.56
N TRP A 234 6.17 -26.01 -0.43
CA TRP A 234 7.11 -26.35 -1.48
C TRP A 234 6.98 -27.82 -1.86
N LEU A 235 6.96 -28.07 -3.17
CA LEU A 235 7.07 -29.40 -3.76
C LEU A 235 8.40 -29.48 -4.52
N GLN A 236 9.29 -30.36 -4.07
CA GLN A 236 10.58 -30.61 -4.72
C GLN A 236 10.57 -31.99 -5.38
N ILE A 237 11.03 -32.03 -6.63
CA ILE A 237 11.23 -33.25 -7.41
C ILE A 237 12.73 -33.32 -7.74
N GLN A 238 13.40 -34.35 -7.24
CA GLN A 238 14.82 -34.58 -7.48
C GLN A 238 15.04 -35.43 -8.72
N GLU A 239 16.11 -35.13 -9.47
CA GLU A 239 16.50 -35.89 -10.66
C GLU A 239 15.30 -36.15 -11.60
N VAL A 240 14.68 -35.08 -12.09
CA VAL A 240 13.40 -35.14 -12.81
C VAL A 240 13.43 -36.11 -13.98
N ARG A 241 12.35 -36.87 -14.15
CA ARG A 241 12.16 -37.91 -15.16
C ARG A 241 11.05 -37.51 -16.13
N THR A 242 11.03 -38.09 -17.32
CA THR A 242 9.94 -37.86 -18.28
C THR A 242 8.57 -38.34 -17.76
N THR A 243 8.54 -39.24 -16.78
CA THR A 243 7.32 -39.67 -16.08
C THR A 243 6.75 -38.60 -15.14
N ASP A 244 7.57 -37.63 -14.76
CA ASP A 244 7.21 -36.59 -13.79
C ASP A 244 6.52 -35.42 -14.49
N GLU A 245 6.62 -35.33 -15.82
CA GLU A 245 5.87 -34.39 -16.65
C GLU A 245 4.36 -34.47 -16.37
N GLY A 246 3.72 -33.31 -16.32
CA GLY A 246 2.29 -33.16 -16.05
C GLY A 246 1.98 -31.93 -15.19
N ASP A 247 0.71 -31.81 -14.82
CA ASP A 247 0.20 -30.69 -14.04
C ASP A 247 0.19 -31.00 -12.55
N TYR A 248 0.59 -30.03 -11.74
CA TYR A 248 0.68 -30.11 -10.30
C TYR A 248 -0.25 -29.09 -9.66
N HIS A 249 -0.98 -29.52 -8.65
CA HIS A 249 -1.97 -28.71 -7.94
C HIS A 249 -1.56 -28.50 -6.49
N CYS A 250 -1.53 -27.24 -6.08
CA CYS A 250 -1.43 -26.82 -4.68
C CYS A 250 -2.84 -26.59 -4.15
N PHE A 251 -3.27 -27.43 -3.22
CA PHE A 251 -4.52 -27.28 -2.48
C PHE A 251 -4.24 -26.66 -1.12
N ALA A 252 -4.95 -25.59 -0.77
CA ALA A 252 -4.88 -24.99 0.56
C ALA A 252 -6.26 -24.95 1.22
N ARG A 253 -6.37 -25.52 2.42
CA ARG A 253 -7.66 -25.74 3.10
C ARG A 253 -7.63 -25.32 4.57
N ASN A 254 -8.70 -24.67 5.01
CA ASN A 254 -8.99 -24.45 6.42
C ASN A 254 -10.47 -24.75 6.74
N THR A 255 -10.94 -24.36 7.93
CA THR A 255 -12.33 -24.57 8.36
C THR A 255 -13.37 -23.76 7.59
N PHE A 256 -12.95 -22.74 6.84
CA PHE A 256 -13.82 -21.81 6.11
C PHE A 256 -13.85 -22.07 4.60
N GLY A 257 -12.91 -22.85 4.06
CA GLY A 257 -12.93 -23.21 2.65
C GLY A 257 -11.63 -23.84 2.16
N GLU A 258 -11.55 -23.94 0.84
CA GLU A 258 -10.45 -24.50 0.08
C GLU A 258 -10.19 -23.64 -1.16
N THR A 259 -8.92 -23.51 -1.54
CA THR A 259 -8.48 -22.85 -2.77
C THR A 259 -7.40 -23.68 -3.45
N VAL A 260 -7.25 -23.52 -4.77
CA VAL A 260 -6.37 -24.35 -5.59
C VAL A 260 -5.62 -23.50 -6.61
N ALA A 261 -4.33 -23.74 -6.77
CA ALA A 261 -3.53 -23.26 -7.91
C ALA A 261 -2.84 -24.41 -8.62
N THR A 262 -2.53 -24.19 -9.90
CA THR A 262 -1.98 -25.22 -10.79
C THR A 262 -0.71 -24.71 -11.47
N ALA A 263 0.26 -25.59 -11.68
CA ALA A 263 1.45 -25.35 -12.46
C ALA A 263 1.85 -26.59 -13.27
N SER A 264 2.41 -26.37 -14.45
CA SER A 264 2.77 -27.40 -15.42
C SER A 264 4.26 -27.67 -15.38
N LEU A 265 4.67 -28.95 -15.37
CA LEU A 265 6.06 -29.38 -15.51
C LEU A 265 6.30 -29.96 -16.90
N THR A 266 7.19 -29.36 -17.69
CA THR A 266 7.67 -29.91 -18.97
C THR A 266 9.07 -30.48 -18.82
N VAL A 267 9.31 -31.73 -19.25
CA VAL A 267 10.61 -32.39 -19.07
C VAL A 267 11.25 -32.71 -20.43
N LEU A 268 12.37 -32.07 -20.72
CA LEU A 268 13.12 -32.27 -21.96
C LEU A 268 14.25 -33.27 -21.75
N THR A 269 14.48 -34.16 -22.73
CA THR A 269 15.70 -34.96 -22.78
C THR A 269 16.83 -34.18 -23.48
N PRO A 270 18.11 -34.49 -23.23
CA PRO A 270 19.23 -33.85 -23.93
C PRO A 270 19.13 -33.92 -25.45
N ASP A 271 18.55 -34.99 -25.99
CA ASP A 271 18.35 -35.17 -27.43
C ASP A 271 17.31 -34.19 -28.01
N GLN A 272 16.25 -33.90 -27.25
CA GLN A 272 15.21 -32.95 -27.67
C GLN A 272 15.74 -31.51 -27.76
N LEU A 273 16.63 -31.13 -26.86
CA LEU A 273 17.31 -29.82 -26.88
C LEU A 273 18.18 -29.64 -28.12
N ASN A 274 18.89 -30.70 -28.52
CA ASN A 274 19.76 -30.69 -29.69
C ASN A 274 18.98 -30.60 -31.01
N MET A 275 17.72 -31.07 -31.03
CA MET A 275 16.87 -31.06 -32.22
C MET A 275 16.09 -29.76 -32.43
N THR A 276 15.79 -29.01 -31.38
CA THR A 276 14.82 -27.92 -31.45
C THR A 276 15.40 -26.53 -31.66
N GLY A 277 16.70 -26.28 -31.43
CA GLY A 277 17.30 -24.94 -31.59
C GLY A 277 16.52 -23.85 -30.84
N LEU A 278 15.75 -24.22 -29.81
CA LEU A 278 14.85 -23.35 -29.08
C LEU A 278 15.67 -22.39 -28.22
N LEU A 279 15.48 -21.09 -28.44
CA LEU A 279 15.87 -20.06 -27.48
C LEU A 279 14.97 -20.22 -26.26
N LEU A 280 15.40 -21.05 -25.33
CA LEU A 280 14.71 -21.30 -24.08
C LEU A 280 14.70 -20.02 -23.23
N PRO A 281 13.53 -19.57 -22.73
CA PRO A 281 13.49 -18.51 -21.75
C PRO A 281 14.14 -19.03 -20.47
N LYS A 282 15.18 -18.33 -19.99
CA LYS A 282 15.86 -18.67 -18.73
C LYS A 282 14.81 -18.96 -17.65
N PRO A 283 14.89 -20.10 -16.93
CA PRO A 283 14.07 -20.28 -15.74
C PRO A 283 14.38 -19.11 -14.81
N ARG A 284 13.33 -18.41 -14.36
CA ARG A 284 13.43 -17.28 -13.46
C ARG A 284 13.76 -17.84 -12.07
N HIS A 285 14.99 -18.31 -11.89
CA HIS A 285 15.56 -18.43 -10.55
C HIS A 285 15.48 -17.06 -9.91
N GLN A 286 14.99 -17.00 -8.67
CA GLN A 286 15.19 -15.83 -7.81
C GLN A 286 16.69 -15.50 -7.86
N LEU A 287 17.02 -14.37 -8.47
CA LEU A 287 18.30 -13.71 -8.27
C LEU A 287 18.32 -13.34 -6.79
N PHE A 288 19.01 -14.15 -6.00
CA PHE A 288 19.79 -13.58 -4.92
C PHE A 288 20.83 -12.72 -5.64
N GLU A 289 20.68 -11.40 -5.53
CA GLU A 289 21.73 -10.46 -5.90
C GLU A 289 22.88 -10.72 -4.93
N ASP A 290 23.81 -11.59 -5.33
CA ASP A 290 25.17 -11.53 -4.82
C ASP A 290 25.76 -10.27 -5.46
N ASP A 291 25.78 -9.18 -4.71
CA ASP A 291 26.53 -7.98 -5.04
C ASP A 291 28.00 -8.39 -5.27
N GLU A 292 28.40 -8.49 -6.53
CA GLU A 292 29.82 -8.49 -6.89
C GLU A 292 30.36 -7.10 -6.53
N GLU A 293 30.97 -7.00 -5.35
CA GLU A 293 31.85 -5.91 -4.97
C GLU A 293 32.97 -5.81 -6.01
N SER A 294 32.85 -4.83 -6.90
CA SER A 294 33.92 -4.42 -7.80
C SER A 294 35.08 -3.88 -6.95
N GLU A 295 36.19 -4.61 -6.93
CA GLU A 295 37.50 -4.11 -6.54
C GLU A 295 37.91 -2.97 -7.48
N ASP A 296 37.51 -1.74 -7.16
CA ASP A 296 38.20 -0.54 -7.63
C ASP A 296 39.24 -0.18 -6.57
N GLY A 297 40.48 -0.58 -6.86
CA GLY A 297 41.65 -0.06 -6.17
C GLY A 297 41.86 1.40 -6.53
N ASP A 298 41.90 2.25 -5.52
CA ASP A 298 42.50 3.57 -5.61
C ASP A 298 43.46 3.80 -4.44
N ASP A 299 44.73 3.94 -4.81
CA ASP A 299 45.86 4.43 -4.03
C ASP A 299 45.55 5.78 -3.37
N TYR A 300 45.70 5.90 -2.05
CA TYR A 300 46.15 7.15 -1.42
C TYR A 300 46.99 6.88 -0.15
N TYR A 301 48.13 7.58 -0.10
CA TYR A 301 49.22 7.54 0.89
C TYR A 301 48.82 7.75 2.36
#